data_AF-A0A3C0U8Z7-F1
#
_entry.id   AF-A0A3C0U8Z7-F1
#
_cell.length_a   1.000
_cell.length_b   1.000
_cell.length_c   1.000
_cell.angle_alpha   90.00
_cell.angle_beta   90.00
_cell.angle_gamma   90.00
#
_symmetry.space_group_name_H-M   'P 1'
#
loop_
_entity.id
_entity.type
_entity.pdbx_description
1 polymer ?
#
loop_
_entity_poly.entity_id
_entity_poly.type
_entity_poly.pdbx_seq_one_letter_code
_entity_poly.pdbx_strand_id
1 'polypeptide(L)'
;KGPGGEERFLTFNFKIMPYGEKSSEPNADKAKAVRQAVANLIDREELATKVYKGTYTPMYSFIPDGLAGHDDTLKAAYGDGNGKPSSEKAKKTLEAAGVKTPVDLKLQYNPDHYGQSSADEYAAIKSQLEEGGLFKVDLQSTEWTQYSKDRVVTEDSDGVYPAYQLGWFPDYSDPDNYLSPFFRDG
;
A
#
# COMPACT_ATOMS: atom_id res chain seq x y z
N LYS A 1 25.59 -2.16 0.68
CA LYS A 1 24.16 -2.24 1.06
C LYS A 1 24.11 -2.36 2.58
N GLY A 2 23.54 -1.38 3.28
CA GLY A 2 23.29 -1.48 4.72
C GLY A 2 22.07 -2.39 4.98
N PRO A 3 21.88 -2.87 6.22
CA PRO A 3 20.67 -3.63 6.58
C PRO A 3 19.47 -2.70 6.41
N GLY A 4 18.44 -3.11 5.66
CA GLY A 4 17.30 -2.28 5.24
C GLY A 4 16.88 -1.19 6.24
N GLY A 5 16.83 0.04 5.73
CA GLY A 5 16.70 1.25 6.57
C GLY A 5 15.29 1.82 6.67
N GLU A 6 14.38 1.45 5.77
CA GLU A 6 12.97 1.83 5.82
C GLU A 6 12.12 0.97 4.87
N GLU A 7 10.83 0.84 5.18
CA GLU A 7 9.83 0.21 4.31
C GLU A 7 8.78 1.22 3.85
N ARG A 8 8.25 1.01 2.64
CA ARG A 8 7.22 1.83 2.01
C ARG A 8 5.92 1.05 1.95
N PHE A 9 4.83 1.65 2.41
CA PHE A 9 3.51 1.03 2.45
C PHE A 9 2.44 1.90 1.82
N LEU A 10 1.56 1.23 1.08
CA LEU A 10 0.23 1.70 0.77
C LEU A 10 -0.76 1.03 1.74
N THR A 11 -1.23 1.78 2.72
CA THR A 11 -2.07 1.29 3.81
C THR A 11 -3.55 1.51 3.51
N PHE A 12 -4.39 0.56 3.92
CA PHE A 12 -5.85 0.66 3.80
C PHE A 12 -6.50 0.74 5.17
N ASN A 13 -7.40 1.70 5.33
CA ASN A 13 -8.23 1.80 6.52
C ASN A 13 -9.45 0.88 6.37
N PHE A 14 -9.51 -0.23 7.12
CA PHE A 14 -10.55 -1.25 6.95
C PHE A 14 -11.96 -0.75 7.26
N LYS A 15 -12.10 0.34 8.02
CA LYS A 15 -13.40 0.94 8.30
C LYS A 15 -13.93 1.74 7.11
N ILE A 16 -13.09 2.61 6.53
CA ILE A 16 -13.56 3.62 5.56
C ILE A 16 -13.04 3.42 4.12
N MET A 17 -12.25 2.38 3.85
CA MET A 17 -11.89 1.97 2.48
C MET A 17 -13.12 1.58 1.65
N PRO A 18 -13.03 1.50 0.31
CA PRO A 18 -14.12 0.96 -0.51
C PRO A 18 -14.56 -0.41 0.01
N TYR A 19 -15.87 -0.58 0.24
CA TYR A 19 -16.50 -1.75 0.86
C TYR A 19 -16.07 -2.04 2.32
N GLY A 20 -15.40 -1.10 2.98
CA GLY A 20 -15.02 -1.17 4.39
C GLY A 20 -16.21 -1.16 5.35
N GLU A 21 -15.96 -1.46 6.62
CA GLU A 21 -16.98 -1.70 7.66
C GLU A 21 -18.00 -0.57 7.81
N LYS A 22 -17.57 0.68 7.59
CA LYS A 22 -18.38 1.89 7.69
C LYS A 22 -18.61 2.57 6.32
N SER A 23 -18.36 1.87 5.22
CA SER A 23 -18.70 2.35 3.87
C SER A 23 -20.20 2.27 3.61
N SER A 24 -20.67 2.85 2.50
CA SER A 24 -22.08 2.78 2.10
C SER A 24 -22.53 1.38 1.67
N GLU A 25 -21.60 0.49 1.29
CA GLU A 25 -21.86 -0.89 0.91
C GLU A 25 -20.84 -1.85 1.56
N PRO A 26 -20.88 -2.06 2.89
CA PRO A 26 -19.89 -2.89 3.59
C PRO A 26 -19.87 -4.33 3.09
N ASN A 27 -18.70 -4.83 2.68
CA ASN A 27 -18.50 -6.21 2.29
C ASN A 27 -17.02 -6.59 2.40
N ALA A 28 -16.71 -7.48 3.35
CA ALA A 28 -15.33 -7.87 3.66
C ALA A 28 -14.59 -8.54 2.47
N ASP A 29 -15.29 -9.37 1.69
CA ASP A 29 -14.71 -10.05 0.53
C ASP A 29 -14.39 -9.05 -0.60
N LYS A 30 -15.28 -8.09 -0.85
CA LYS A 30 -15.03 -7.00 -1.80
C LYS A 30 -13.90 -6.08 -1.34
N ALA A 31 -13.86 -5.70 -0.08
CA ALA A 31 -12.77 -4.90 0.48
C ALA A 31 -11.42 -5.62 0.35
N LYS A 32 -11.38 -6.93 0.62
CA LYS A 32 -10.19 -7.77 0.41
C LYS A 32 -9.79 -7.80 -1.07
N ALA A 33 -10.74 -8.01 -1.97
CA ALA A 33 -10.50 -8.02 -3.41
C ALA A 33 -9.92 -6.69 -3.92
N VAL A 34 -10.40 -5.55 -3.40
CA VAL A 34 -9.83 -4.22 -3.69
C VAL A 34 -8.35 -4.16 -3.31
N ARG A 35 -7.97 -4.58 -2.09
CA ARG A 35 -6.56 -4.58 -1.66
C ARG A 35 -5.68 -5.50 -2.51
N GLN A 36 -6.19 -6.68 -2.86
CA GLN A 36 -5.48 -7.65 -3.69
C GLN A 36 -5.29 -7.13 -5.12
N ALA A 37 -6.32 -6.52 -5.71
CA ALA A 37 -6.23 -5.94 -7.05
C ALA A 37 -5.22 -4.80 -7.11
N VAL A 38 -5.19 -3.92 -6.10
CA VAL A 38 -4.13 -2.91 -5.95
C VAL A 38 -2.75 -3.57 -5.90
N ALA A 39 -2.54 -4.56 -5.03
CA ALA A 39 -1.26 -5.24 -4.91
C ALA A 39 -0.79 -5.92 -6.20
N ASN A 40 -1.74 -6.40 -7.03
CA ASN A 40 -1.49 -7.00 -8.34
C ASN A 40 -1.08 -5.99 -9.42
N LEU A 41 -1.45 -4.72 -9.29
CA LEU A 41 -1.20 -3.68 -10.30
C LEU A 41 0.11 -2.92 -10.08
N ILE A 42 0.64 -2.88 -8.85
CA ILE A 42 1.85 -2.12 -8.57
C ILE A 42 3.11 -2.80 -9.12
N ASP A 43 3.77 -2.14 -10.08
CA ASP A 43 5.11 -2.51 -10.54
C ASP A 43 6.16 -1.95 -9.58
N ARG A 44 6.55 -2.79 -8.61
CA ARG A 44 7.53 -2.45 -7.58
C ARG A 44 8.94 -2.28 -8.14
N GLU A 45 9.27 -2.97 -9.23
CA GLU A 45 10.57 -2.84 -9.91
C GLU A 45 10.66 -1.49 -10.62
N GLU A 46 9.58 -1.06 -11.28
CA GLU A 46 9.51 0.26 -11.89
C GLU A 46 9.65 1.37 -10.83
N LEU A 47 8.96 1.27 -9.70
CA LEU A 47 9.10 2.25 -8.61
C LEU A 47 10.55 2.30 -8.10
N ALA A 48 11.14 1.14 -7.78
CA ALA A 48 12.52 1.03 -7.31
C ALA A 48 13.53 1.66 -8.28
N THR A 49 13.37 1.41 -9.58
CA THR A 49 14.33 1.86 -10.59
C THR A 49 14.08 3.29 -11.08
N LYS A 50 12.84 3.66 -11.37
CA LYS A 50 12.50 4.96 -11.98
C LYS A 50 12.30 6.06 -10.95
N VAL A 51 11.63 5.79 -9.84
CA VAL A 51 11.40 6.79 -8.77
C VAL A 51 12.63 6.85 -7.87
N TYR A 52 13.06 5.71 -7.37
CA TYR A 52 14.13 5.61 -6.38
C TYR A 52 15.54 5.42 -6.96
N LYS A 53 15.70 5.36 -8.29
CA LYS A 53 17.03 5.26 -8.95
C LYS A 53 17.88 4.09 -8.45
N GLY A 54 17.24 2.99 -8.06
CA GLY A 54 17.89 1.78 -7.56
C GLY A 54 18.38 1.84 -6.12
N THR A 55 18.00 2.87 -5.34
CA THR A 55 18.32 2.94 -3.91
C THR A 55 17.38 2.11 -3.04
N TYR A 56 16.23 1.68 -3.58
CA TYR A 56 15.27 0.77 -2.94
C TYR A 56 15.21 -0.53 -3.74
N THR A 57 14.82 -1.61 -3.07
CA THR A 57 14.53 -2.91 -3.67
C THR A 57 13.03 -3.17 -3.66
N PRO A 58 12.47 -3.89 -4.65
CA PRO A 58 11.09 -4.38 -4.58
C PRO A 58 10.85 -5.19 -3.31
N MET A 59 9.74 -4.92 -2.63
CA MET A 59 9.41 -5.58 -1.36
C MET A 59 8.24 -6.55 -1.52
N TYR A 60 8.49 -7.82 -1.19
CA TYR A 60 7.50 -8.91 -1.12
C TYR A 60 7.56 -9.67 0.21
N SER A 61 8.07 -9.00 1.24
CA SER A 61 8.21 -9.55 2.60
C SER A 61 7.72 -8.52 3.62
N PHE A 62 7.47 -9.00 4.84
CA PHE A 62 7.28 -8.15 6.02
C PHE A 62 8.61 -7.83 6.73
N ILE A 63 9.69 -8.49 6.33
CA ILE A 63 11.03 -8.25 6.87
C ILE A 63 11.90 -7.77 5.70
N PRO A 64 12.59 -6.63 5.81
CA PRO A 64 13.41 -6.12 4.70
C PRO A 64 14.52 -7.07 4.27
N ASP A 65 14.88 -6.98 2.98
CA ASP A 65 16.06 -7.65 2.44
C ASP A 65 17.32 -7.11 3.14
N GLY A 66 18.02 -8.00 3.85
CA GLY A 66 19.18 -7.67 4.67
C GLY A 66 19.03 -7.95 6.17
N LEU A 67 17.85 -8.37 6.63
CA LEU A 67 17.65 -8.86 8.00
C LEU A 67 17.40 -10.38 8.03
N ALA A 68 17.73 -10.99 9.17
CA ALA A 68 17.49 -12.41 9.39
C ALA A 68 15.99 -12.72 9.33
N GLY A 69 15.63 -13.82 8.66
CA GLY A 69 14.23 -14.20 8.48
C GLY A 69 13.52 -13.56 7.30
N HIS A 70 14.21 -12.73 6.49
CA HIS A 70 13.69 -12.28 5.21
C HIS A 70 13.35 -13.46 4.29
N ASP A 71 12.13 -13.44 3.76
CA ASP A 71 11.66 -14.31 2.67
C ASP A 71 10.56 -13.61 1.86
N ASP A 72 10.58 -13.77 0.55
CA ASP A 72 9.69 -13.15 -0.45
C ASP A 72 8.31 -13.83 -0.49
N THR A 73 7.75 -14.12 0.68
CA THR A 73 6.52 -14.91 0.87
C THR A 73 5.30 -14.34 0.15
N LEU A 74 5.27 -13.04 -0.13
CA LEU A 74 4.17 -12.37 -0.83
C LEU A 74 4.33 -12.35 -2.35
N LYS A 75 5.50 -12.72 -2.89
CA LYS A 75 5.81 -12.56 -4.32
C LYS A 75 4.89 -13.39 -5.22
N ALA A 76 4.68 -14.65 -4.84
CA ALA A 76 3.76 -15.54 -5.55
C ALA A 76 2.29 -15.09 -5.46
N ALA A 77 1.93 -14.36 -4.40
CA ALA A 77 0.56 -13.91 -4.18
C ALA A 77 0.17 -12.75 -5.10
N TYR A 78 1.12 -11.89 -5.50
CA TYR A 78 0.84 -10.65 -6.23
C TYR A 78 1.26 -10.70 -7.69
N GLY A 79 0.56 -9.91 -8.52
CA GLY A 79 0.87 -9.74 -9.93
C GLY A 79 0.91 -11.08 -10.66
N ASP A 80 1.87 -11.28 -11.53
CA ASP A 80 2.09 -12.55 -12.25
C ASP A 80 2.69 -13.67 -11.38
N GLY A 81 2.96 -13.41 -10.10
CA GLY A 81 3.61 -14.35 -9.18
C GLY A 81 5.15 -14.38 -9.27
N ASN A 82 5.74 -13.64 -10.22
CA ASN A 82 7.18 -13.55 -10.44
C ASN A 82 7.74 -12.15 -10.20
N GLY A 83 6.91 -11.25 -9.67
CA GLY A 83 7.28 -9.87 -9.34
C GLY A 83 6.93 -8.83 -10.40
N LYS A 84 6.17 -9.20 -11.44
CA LYS A 84 5.60 -8.24 -12.40
C LYS A 84 4.12 -7.99 -12.13
N PRO A 85 3.61 -6.77 -12.41
CA PRO A 85 2.18 -6.49 -12.26
C PRO A 85 1.35 -7.36 -13.21
N SER A 86 0.07 -7.55 -12.89
CA SER A 86 -0.88 -8.28 -13.73
C SER A 86 -2.28 -7.66 -13.67
N SER A 87 -2.63 -6.88 -14.69
CA SER A 87 -3.97 -6.31 -14.85
C SER A 87 -5.04 -7.39 -15.06
N GLU A 88 -4.69 -8.50 -15.70
CA GLU A 88 -5.59 -9.65 -15.87
C GLU A 88 -5.97 -10.26 -14.51
N LYS A 89 -4.98 -10.52 -13.65
CA LYS A 89 -5.24 -11.06 -12.31
C LYS A 89 -6.02 -10.07 -11.46
N ALA A 90 -5.68 -8.78 -11.50
CA ALA A 90 -6.43 -7.73 -10.80
C ALA A 90 -7.90 -7.69 -11.24
N LYS A 91 -8.15 -7.70 -12.56
CA LYS A 91 -9.51 -7.73 -13.13
C LYS A 91 -10.28 -8.96 -12.65
N LYS A 92 -9.69 -10.16 -12.77
CA LYS A 92 -10.29 -11.42 -12.34
C LYS A 92 -10.62 -11.41 -10.83
N THR A 93 -9.73 -10.86 -10.00
CA THR A 93 -9.95 -10.73 -8.56
C THR A 93 -11.16 -9.84 -8.25
N LEU A 94 -11.30 -8.70 -8.91
CA LEU A 94 -12.44 -7.79 -8.72
C LEU A 94 -13.75 -8.40 -9.22
N GLU A 95 -13.74 -9.00 -10.41
CA GLU A 95 -14.90 -9.64 -11.03
C GLU A 95 -15.42 -10.81 -10.17
N ALA A 96 -14.52 -11.67 -9.68
CA ALA A 96 -14.89 -12.81 -8.84
C ALA A 96 -15.57 -12.39 -7.52
N ALA A 97 -15.21 -11.22 -6.98
CA ALA A 97 -15.83 -10.65 -5.79
C ALA A 97 -17.10 -9.81 -6.10
N GLY A 98 -17.46 -9.62 -7.37
CA GLY A 98 -18.57 -8.76 -7.77
C GLY A 98 -18.35 -7.28 -7.44
N VAL A 99 -17.10 -6.82 -7.51
CA VAL A 99 -16.74 -5.41 -7.36
C VAL A 99 -17.03 -4.68 -8.67
N LYS A 100 -17.77 -3.56 -8.58
CA LYS A 100 -17.99 -2.69 -9.74
C LYS A 100 -16.73 -1.88 -10.03
N THR A 101 -16.36 -1.78 -11.30
CA THR A 101 -15.22 -1.00 -11.79
C THR A 101 -15.71 0.19 -12.65
N PRO A 102 -14.99 1.33 -12.65
CA PRO A 102 -13.79 1.60 -11.84
C PRO A 102 -14.11 1.73 -10.35
N VAL A 103 -13.20 1.26 -9.50
CA VAL A 103 -13.27 1.51 -8.05
C VAL A 103 -12.74 2.91 -7.78
N ASP A 104 -13.57 3.79 -7.20
CA ASP A 104 -13.12 5.10 -6.71
C ASP A 104 -12.21 4.91 -5.48
N LEU A 105 -10.94 5.25 -5.63
CA LEU A 105 -9.93 5.13 -4.58
C LEU A 105 -9.42 6.50 -4.19
N LYS A 106 -9.81 6.98 -3.00
CA LYS A 106 -9.22 8.17 -2.38
C LYS A 106 -7.89 7.78 -1.74
N LEU A 107 -6.81 8.37 -2.23
CA LEU A 107 -5.45 8.04 -1.85
C LEU A 107 -4.75 9.28 -1.30
N GLN A 108 -4.39 9.23 -0.01
CA GLN A 108 -3.63 10.30 0.63
C GLN A 108 -2.14 9.98 0.68
N TYR A 109 -1.31 10.99 0.45
CA TYR A 109 0.12 10.90 0.76
C TYR A 109 0.58 12.14 1.52
N ASN A 110 1.77 12.05 2.11
CA ASN A 110 2.44 13.19 2.71
C ASN A 110 3.70 13.53 1.86
N PRO A 111 3.91 14.80 1.47
CA PRO A 111 4.95 15.13 0.50
C PRO A 111 6.38 15.16 1.07
N ASP A 112 6.57 15.15 2.40
CA ASP A 112 7.85 15.50 3.02
C ASP A 112 8.37 14.49 4.06
N HIS A 113 7.53 14.06 5.01
CA HIS A 113 7.90 13.23 6.15
C HIS A 113 8.47 11.87 5.71
N TYR A 114 7.85 11.23 4.73
CA TYR A 114 8.31 9.97 4.16
C TYR A 114 9.31 10.20 3.01
N GLY A 115 10.04 11.32 3.00
CA GLY A 115 11.06 11.60 2.00
C GLY A 115 10.53 12.26 0.73
N GLN A 116 11.44 12.98 0.06
CA GLN A 116 11.15 13.91 -1.04
C GLN A 116 10.57 13.25 -2.29
N SER A 117 10.78 11.93 -2.47
CA SER A 117 10.26 11.18 -3.61
C SER A 117 8.79 10.80 -3.49
N SER A 118 8.10 11.13 -2.38
CA SER A 118 6.71 10.72 -2.13
C SER A 118 5.74 11.23 -3.21
N ALA A 119 5.93 12.45 -3.72
CA ALA A 119 5.08 12.97 -4.79
C ALA A 119 5.22 12.16 -6.10
N ASP A 120 6.46 11.82 -6.48
CA ASP A 120 6.75 11.04 -7.69
C ASP A 120 6.30 9.58 -7.54
N GLU A 121 6.52 8.99 -6.37
CA GLU A 121 6.05 7.63 -6.04
C GLU A 121 4.53 7.53 -6.19
N TYR A 122 3.79 8.45 -5.58
CA TYR A 122 2.33 8.41 -5.59
C TYR A 122 1.72 8.81 -6.93
N ALA A 123 2.39 9.67 -7.70
CA ALA A 123 2.01 9.91 -9.10
C ALA A 123 2.18 8.64 -9.95
N ALA A 124 3.28 7.90 -9.78
CA ALA A 124 3.50 6.63 -10.47
C ALA A 124 2.49 5.56 -10.04
N ILE A 125 2.22 5.42 -8.75
CA ILE A 125 1.18 4.52 -8.21
C ILE A 125 -0.19 4.87 -8.81
N LYS A 126 -0.59 6.15 -8.82
CA LYS A 126 -1.84 6.59 -9.45
C LYS A 126 -1.89 6.15 -10.92
N SER A 127 -0.83 6.39 -11.68
CA SER A 127 -0.76 6.00 -13.09
C SER A 127 -0.92 4.49 -13.28
N GLN A 128 -0.21 3.67 -12.49
CA GLN A 128 -0.29 2.20 -12.56
C GLN A 128 -1.67 1.67 -12.18
N LEU A 129 -2.35 2.29 -11.20
CA LEU A 129 -3.68 1.87 -10.76
C LEU A 129 -4.78 2.24 -11.76
N GLU A 130 -4.66 3.40 -12.40
CA GLU A 130 -5.61 3.85 -13.43
C GLU A 130 -5.38 3.16 -14.78
N GLU A 131 -4.21 2.55 -14.98
CA GLU A 131 -3.91 1.73 -16.15
C GLU A 131 -4.88 0.56 -16.26
N GLY A 132 -5.58 0.47 -17.40
CA GLY A 132 -6.61 -0.55 -17.63
C GLY A 132 -7.98 -0.24 -17.03
N GLY A 133 -8.16 0.91 -16.38
CA GLY A 133 -9.47 1.44 -15.97
C GLY A 133 -10.15 0.68 -14.82
N LEU A 134 -9.41 -0.11 -14.04
CA LEU A 134 -9.95 -0.83 -12.89
C LEU A 134 -10.16 0.09 -11.68
N PHE A 135 -9.35 1.13 -11.56
CA PHE A 135 -9.44 2.15 -10.52
C PHE A 135 -9.56 3.55 -11.11
N LYS A 136 -10.18 4.43 -10.35
CA LYS A 136 -10.13 5.88 -10.52
C LYS A 136 -9.58 6.46 -9.23
N VAL A 137 -8.40 7.07 -9.29
CA VAL A 137 -7.65 7.48 -8.10
C VAL A 137 -7.82 8.98 -7.87
N ASP A 138 -8.40 9.36 -6.74
CA ASP A 138 -8.38 10.72 -6.21
C ASP A 138 -7.15 10.86 -5.31
N LEU A 139 -6.05 11.34 -5.89
CA LEU A 139 -4.76 11.49 -5.21
C LEU A 139 -4.64 12.87 -4.58
N GLN A 140 -4.44 12.91 -3.27
CA GLN A 140 -4.30 14.15 -2.51
C GLN A 140 -3.11 14.10 -1.54
N SER A 141 -2.57 15.27 -1.22
CA SER A 141 -1.48 15.43 -0.25
C SER A 141 -1.94 16.19 0.98
N THR A 142 -1.46 15.80 2.17
CA THR A 142 -1.62 16.60 3.40
C THR A 142 -0.27 16.86 4.07
N GLU A 143 -0.08 18.07 4.60
CA GLU A 143 1.06 18.38 5.47
C GLU A 143 1.07 17.48 6.73
N TRP A 144 2.27 17.16 7.21
CA TRP A 144 2.52 16.12 8.20
C TRP A 144 1.70 16.25 9.50
N THR A 145 1.58 17.46 10.04
CA THR A 145 0.88 17.70 11.32
C THR A 145 -0.59 17.30 11.23
N GLN A 146 -1.24 17.66 10.12
CA GLN A 146 -2.63 17.26 9.87
C GLN A 146 -2.71 15.80 9.43
N TYR A 147 -1.81 15.36 8.54
CA TYR A 147 -1.73 13.98 8.04
C TYR A 147 -1.66 12.96 9.18
N SER A 148 -0.81 13.22 10.18
CA SER A 148 -0.59 12.35 11.33
C SER A 148 -1.84 12.16 12.18
N LYS A 149 -2.69 13.19 12.28
CA LYS A 149 -3.95 13.12 13.02
C LYS A 149 -5.01 12.38 12.21
N ASP A 150 -5.13 12.74 10.94
CA ASP A 150 -6.19 12.24 10.05
C ASP A 150 -6.01 10.78 9.65
N ARG A 151 -4.78 10.27 9.59
CA ARG A 151 -4.53 8.87 9.21
C ARG A 151 -4.89 7.87 10.32
N VAL A 152 -4.95 8.31 11.57
CA VAL A 152 -5.05 7.43 12.75
C VAL A 152 -6.50 7.16 13.10
N VAL A 153 -6.81 5.89 13.38
CA VAL A 153 -8.06 5.48 14.01
C VAL A 153 -7.90 5.63 15.52
N THR A 154 -8.80 6.39 16.14
CA THR A 154 -8.89 6.57 17.60
C THR A 154 -10.25 6.06 18.10
N GLU A 155 -10.52 6.20 19.40
CA GLU A 155 -11.85 5.90 19.97
C GLU A 155 -12.95 6.75 19.31
N ASP A 156 -12.67 8.03 19.06
CA ASP A 156 -13.63 9.01 18.55
C ASP A 156 -13.51 9.28 17.04
N SER A 157 -12.56 8.64 16.35
CA SER A 157 -12.28 8.88 14.93
C SER A 157 -11.98 7.59 14.19
N ASP A 158 -12.64 7.37 13.06
CA ASP A 158 -12.29 6.28 12.14
C ASP A 158 -11.14 6.66 11.20
N GLY A 159 -10.48 7.81 11.43
CA GLY A 159 -9.58 8.42 10.46
C GLY A 159 -10.32 9.03 9.28
N VAL A 160 -9.58 9.69 8.40
CA VAL A 160 -10.13 10.42 7.24
C VAL A 160 -9.72 9.76 5.92
N TYR A 161 -8.62 9.02 5.90
CA TYR A 161 -8.03 8.49 4.66
C TYR A 161 -8.39 7.02 4.41
N PRO A 162 -9.17 6.71 3.36
CA PRO A 162 -9.51 5.33 2.97
C PRO A 162 -8.30 4.48 2.61
N ALA A 163 -7.35 5.07 1.87
CA ALA A 163 -6.03 4.52 1.62
C ALA A 163 -4.99 5.64 1.75
N TYR A 164 -3.82 5.32 2.31
CA TYR A 164 -2.83 6.33 2.64
C TYR A 164 -1.39 5.80 2.66
N GLN A 165 -0.43 6.71 2.52
CA GLN A 165 1.00 6.45 2.66
C GLN A 165 1.42 6.17 4.10
N LEU A 166 2.22 5.12 4.26
CA LEU A 166 2.95 4.88 5.49
C LEU A 166 4.38 4.50 5.14
N GLY A 167 5.34 4.98 5.91
CA GLY A 167 6.69 4.47 5.92
C GLY A 167 7.00 3.91 7.31
N TRP A 168 7.77 2.85 7.37
CA TRP A 168 8.30 2.32 8.63
C TRP A 168 9.80 2.49 8.67
N PHE A 169 10.28 3.19 9.69
CA PHE A 169 11.69 3.49 9.91
C PHE A 169 12.05 2.78 11.22
N PRO A 170 12.80 1.68 11.18
CA PRO A 170 13.07 0.91 12.39
C PRO A 170 13.91 1.74 13.36
N ASP A 171 13.54 1.72 14.64
CA ASP A 171 14.37 2.30 15.70
C ASP A 171 15.70 1.52 15.89
N TYR A 172 15.72 0.23 15.50
CA TYR A 172 16.88 -0.66 15.55
C TYR A 172 16.74 -1.79 14.52
N SER A 173 17.87 -2.24 13.96
CA SER A 173 17.91 -3.26 12.89
C SER A 173 17.63 -4.69 13.42
N ASP A 174 16.40 -4.93 13.87
CA ASP A 174 15.90 -6.21 14.36
C ASP A 174 14.58 -6.56 13.65
N PRO A 175 14.39 -7.81 13.18
CA PRO A 175 13.13 -8.27 12.58
C PRO A 175 11.88 -8.02 13.44
N ASP A 176 11.98 -8.04 14.78
CA ASP A 176 10.84 -7.78 15.68
C ASP A 176 10.28 -6.37 15.46
N ASN A 177 11.13 -5.39 15.13
CA ASN A 177 10.71 -4.02 14.85
C ASN A 177 9.80 -3.93 13.61
N TYR A 178 9.89 -4.88 12.69
CA TYR A 178 9.06 -4.94 11.49
C TYR A 178 7.80 -5.79 11.67
N LEU A 179 7.69 -6.56 12.76
CA LEU A 179 6.57 -7.46 13.00
C LEU A 179 5.67 -7.00 14.14
N SER A 180 6.25 -6.68 15.30
CA SER A 180 5.51 -6.35 16.51
C SER A 180 4.55 -5.18 16.36
N PRO A 181 4.89 -4.06 15.69
CA PRO A 181 3.97 -2.93 15.50
C PRO A 181 2.73 -3.26 14.65
N PHE A 182 2.77 -4.33 13.85
CA PHE A 182 1.75 -4.64 12.86
C PHE A 182 0.95 -5.91 13.16
N PHE A 183 1.55 -6.90 13.85
CA PHE A 183 0.98 -8.24 13.96
C PHE A 183 0.81 -8.76 15.38
N ARG A 184 1.34 -8.05 16.38
CA ARG A 184 1.21 -8.48 17.77
C ARG A 184 -0.06 -7.89 18.38
N ASP A 185 -0.86 -8.74 19.01
CA ASP A 185 -1.94 -8.27 19.89
C ASP A 185 -1.32 -7.54 21.09
N GLY A 186 -1.81 -6.33 21.37
CA GLY A 186 -1.42 -5.52 22.52
C GLY A 186 -1.79 -6.17 23.85
#